data_AF-A0A915BDR3-F1
#
_entry.id   AF-A0A915BDR3-F1
#
_cell.length_a   1.000
_cell.length_b   1.000
_cell.length_c   1.000
_cell.angle_alpha   90.00
_cell.angle_beta   90.00
_cell.angle_gamma   90.00
#
_symmetry.space_group_name_H-M   'P 1'
#
loop_
_entity.id
_entity.type
_entity.pdbx_description
1 polymer ?
#
loop_
_entity_poly.entity_id
_entity_poly.type
_entity_poly.pdbx_seq_one_letter_code
_entity_poly.pdbx_strand_id
1 'polypeptide(L)'
;LYTVCFITSLWIFFVATFSRPTRRRIEPRKTSIKKEIDGISYPLLNAVGNFIPIRRIVHLDLKGGAFRVELFNETFRTLKLLGATGILLEWEDMFPFSGRLASAVNGNAYTRDQVDQILEGARANGLKVIPLVQTFGHLEWILKLKQFAHLREAASYPQVICFSNDAAWNLLREMIDEVMSVHVKFGMEFFHMGADEVFQIGYCNSTIEAMRKHGSKERAMLWHMARVAEYIKKSSAKPVCVHC
;
A
#
# COMPACT_ATOMS: atom_id res chain seq x y z
N LEU A 1 -12.62 0.40 -20.36
CA LEU A 1 -11.67 1.53 -20.28
C LEU A 1 -11.19 1.64 -18.85
N TYR A 2 -10.00 1.10 -18.56
CA TYR A 2 -9.49 0.95 -17.19
C TYR A 2 -8.74 2.21 -16.78
N THR A 3 -9.24 2.91 -15.77
CA THR A 3 -8.55 4.06 -15.16
C THR A 3 -7.44 3.53 -14.25
N VAL A 4 -6.22 3.61 -14.75
CA VAL A 4 -4.99 3.44 -13.98
C VAL A 4 -4.76 4.76 -13.23
N CYS A 5 -5.00 4.77 -11.92
CA CYS A 5 -4.76 5.94 -11.08
C CYS A 5 -3.29 5.95 -10.64
N PHE A 6 -2.41 6.54 -11.45
CA PHE A 6 -1.07 6.96 -11.02
C PHE A 6 -1.11 8.47 -10.79
N ILE A 7 -0.85 8.91 -9.56
CA ILE A 7 -0.52 10.30 -9.28
C ILE A 7 1.00 10.33 -9.10
N THR A 8 1.72 10.66 -10.17
CA THR A 8 3.15 10.98 -10.10
C THR A 8 3.35 12.36 -10.72
N SER A 9 3.69 13.33 -9.88
CA SER A 9 4.15 14.65 -10.31
C SER A 9 5.58 14.52 -10.83
N LEU A 10 5.79 14.64 -12.14
CA LEU A 10 7.13 14.82 -12.71
C LEU A 10 7.09 15.97 -13.72
N TRP A 11 7.74 17.07 -13.36
CA TRP A 11 8.02 18.18 -14.27
C TRP A 11 9.29 17.84 -15.05
N ILE A 12 9.16 17.65 -16.37
CA ILE A 12 10.31 17.60 -17.29
C ILE A 12 10.25 18.87 -18.13
N PHE A 13 11.25 19.74 -17.98
CA PHE A 13 11.49 20.85 -18.89
C PHE A 13 12.18 20.33 -20.15
N PHE A 14 11.49 20.39 -21.28
CA PHE A 14 12.10 20.31 -22.61
C PHE A 14 11.93 21.68 -23.26
N VAL A 15 13.05 22.37 -23.53
CA VAL A 15 13.06 23.62 -24.30
C VAL A 15 13.02 23.25 -25.78
N ALA A 16 11.85 23.36 -26.39
CA ALA A 16 11.68 23.31 -27.84
C ALA A 16 11.22 24.69 -28.32
N THR A 17 12.03 25.32 -29.17
CA THR A 17 11.70 26.55 -29.88
C THR A 17 10.55 26.30 -30.86
N PHE A 18 9.39 26.92 -30.62
CA PHE A 18 8.23 26.86 -31.51
C PHE A 18 7.76 28.26 -31.92
N SER A 19 7.64 28.46 -33.23
CA SER A 19 7.06 29.63 -33.90
C SER A 19 5.64 29.94 -33.40
N ARG A 20 5.30 31.24 -33.35
CA ARG A 20 4.07 31.79 -32.75
C ARG A 20 2.79 31.04 -33.16
N PRO A 21 2.03 30.43 -32.23
CA PRO A 21 0.71 29.90 -32.53
C PRO A 21 -0.31 31.05 -32.55
N THR A 22 -1.14 31.08 -33.59
CA THR A 22 -2.33 31.93 -33.66
C THR A 22 -3.30 31.56 -32.53
N ARG A 23 -3.66 32.56 -31.73
CA ARG A 23 -4.48 32.41 -30.52
C ARG A 23 -5.93 32.12 -30.90
N ARG A 24 -6.27 30.86 -31.20
CA ARG A 24 -7.68 30.42 -31.18
C ARG A 24 -8.18 30.55 -29.74
N ARG A 25 -9.19 31.38 -29.53
CA ARG A 25 -9.88 31.53 -28.25
C ARG A 25 -10.59 30.21 -27.94
N ILE A 26 -10.01 29.41 -27.05
CA ILE A 26 -10.69 28.26 -26.47
C ILE A 26 -11.79 28.83 -25.58
N GLU A 27 -13.05 28.70 -25.98
CA GLU A 27 -14.17 29.02 -25.10
C GLU A 27 -14.12 28.08 -23.89
N PRO A 28 -14.25 28.60 -22.65
CA PRO A 28 -14.27 27.75 -21.48
C PRO A 28 -15.50 26.87 -21.54
N ARG A 29 -15.29 25.56 -21.75
CA ARG A 29 -16.35 24.56 -21.64
C ARG A 29 -16.86 24.59 -20.19
N LYS A 30 -17.96 25.29 -19.94
CA LYS A 30 -18.71 25.25 -18.68
C LYS A 30 -19.36 23.89 -18.55
N THR A 31 -18.58 22.91 -18.10
CA THR A 31 -19.11 21.70 -17.48
C THR A 31 -18.55 21.67 -16.06
N SER A 32 -19.19 22.43 -15.16
CA SER A 32 -18.89 22.39 -13.73
C SER A 32 -19.46 21.09 -13.15
N ILE A 33 -18.89 19.95 -13.54
CA ILE A 33 -19.19 18.69 -12.85
C ILE A 33 -18.59 18.86 -11.45
N LYS A 34 -19.44 19.04 -10.44
CA LYS A 34 -19.01 18.98 -9.05
C LYS A 34 -18.45 17.58 -8.82
N LYS A 35 -17.16 17.51 -8.51
CA LYS A 35 -16.50 16.24 -8.21
C LYS A 35 -17.01 15.77 -6.84
N GLU A 36 -17.45 14.53 -6.74
CA GLU A 36 -17.83 13.91 -5.46
C GLU A 36 -16.84 12.80 -5.11
N ILE A 37 -16.52 12.68 -3.81
CA ILE A 37 -15.66 11.64 -3.26
C ILE A 37 -16.38 11.08 -2.04
N ASP A 38 -16.65 9.77 -2.04
CA ASP A 38 -17.38 9.08 -0.97
C ASP A 38 -18.72 9.75 -0.60
N GLY A 39 -19.44 10.28 -1.61
CA GLY A 39 -20.71 11.01 -1.44
C GLY A 39 -20.57 12.45 -0.93
N ILE A 40 -19.35 12.97 -0.83
CA ILE A 40 -19.07 14.33 -0.35
C ILE A 40 -18.58 15.20 -1.53
N SER A 41 -19.16 16.38 -1.68
CA SER A 41 -18.75 17.37 -2.67
C SER A 41 -17.30 17.83 -2.43
N TYR A 42 -16.50 17.86 -3.49
CA TYR A 42 -15.11 18.31 -3.49
C TYR A 42 -14.98 19.71 -4.14
N PRO A 43 -14.21 20.64 -3.55
CA PRO A 43 -13.51 20.51 -2.27
C PRO A 43 -14.46 20.59 -1.07
N LEU A 44 -14.15 19.86 0.01
CA LEU A 44 -14.80 20.04 1.30
C LEU A 44 -14.12 21.20 2.02
N LEU A 45 -14.89 22.22 2.40
CA LEU A 45 -14.41 23.41 3.10
C LEU A 45 -15.09 23.54 4.47
N ASN A 46 -14.38 24.08 5.46
CA ASN A 46 -14.97 24.46 6.74
C ASN A 46 -15.76 25.79 6.65
N ALA A 47 -16.38 26.23 7.74
CA ALA A 47 -17.16 27.47 7.78
C ALA A 47 -16.37 28.75 7.43
N VAL A 48 -15.04 28.72 7.58
CA VAL A 48 -14.13 29.84 7.29
C VAL A 48 -13.50 29.71 5.89
N GLY A 49 -13.83 28.65 5.14
CA GLY A 49 -13.33 28.41 3.79
C GLY A 49 -12.03 27.59 3.70
N ASN A 50 -11.53 27.03 4.80
CA ASN A 50 -10.33 26.18 4.78
C ASN A 50 -10.64 24.78 4.24
N PHE A 51 -9.73 24.24 3.44
CA PHE A 51 -9.82 22.89 2.91
C PHE A 51 -9.75 21.82 4.01
N ILE A 52 -10.68 20.86 3.97
CA ILE A 52 -10.67 19.66 4.80
C ILE A 52 -10.48 18.46 3.86
N PRO A 53 -9.40 17.67 4.00
CA PRO A 53 -9.25 16.42 3.26
C PRO A 53 -10.43 15.48 3.54
N ILE A 54 -11.09 14.96 2.50
CA ILE A 54 -12.25 14.07 2.66
C ILE A 54 -11.86 12.76 3.35
N ARG A 55 -10.70 12.20 2.99
CA ARG A 55 -10.11 11.03 3.64
C ARG A 55 -8.97 11.47 4.55
N ARG A 56 -9.08 11.14 5.84
CA ARG A 56 -8.10 11.45 6.89
C ARG A 56 -7.71 10.13 7.52
N ILE A 57 -6.63 9.56 7.02
CA ILE A 57 -6.17 8.21 7.36
C ILE A 57 -5.03 8.32 8.36
N VAL A 58 -5.12 7.57 9.46
CA VAL A 58 -4.06 7.49 10.47
C VAL A 58 -3.29 6.20 10.26
N HIS A 59 -1.97 6.31 10.14
CA HIS A 59 -1.10 5.15 10.01
C HIS A 59 -0.80 4.53 11.38
N LEU A 60 -1.17 3.27 11.55
CA LEU A 60 -0.82 2.45 12.71
C LEU A 60 0.23 1.43 12.26
N ASP A 61 1.48 1.74 12.57
CA ASP A 61 2.60 0.84 12.43
C ASP A 61 2.63 -0.11 13.64
N LEU A 62 2.49 -1.41 13.38
CA LEU A 62 2.49 -2.44 14.41
C LEU A 62 3.88 -3.06 14.63
N LYS A 63 4.92 -2.52 14.00
CA LYS A 63 6.31 -2.95 14.17
C LYS A 63 6.88 -2.47 15.50
N GLY A 64 7.47 -3.39 16.26
CA GLY A 64 8.25 -3.10 17.47
C GLY A 64 7.46 -2.62 18.70
N GLY A 65 6.34 -1.92 18.51
CA GLY A 65 5.51 -1.31 19.57
C GLY A 65 4.02 -1.60 19.43
N ALA A 66 3.67 -2.81 18.98
CA ALA A 66 2.29 -3.21 18.77
C ALA A 66 1.41 -3.05 20.02
N PHE A 67 0.19 -2.53 19.84
CA PHE A 67 -0.72 -2.27 20.95
C PHE A 67 -1.29 -3.55 21.53
N ARG A 68 -1.69 -3.53 22.80
CA ARG A 68 -2.54 -4.60 23.33
C ARG A 68 -3.91 -4.55 22.68
N VAL A 69 -4.53 -5.71 22.47
CA VAL A 69 -5.84 -5.82 21.80
C VAL A 69 -6.89 -4.94 22.48
N GLU A 70 -6.88 -4.92 23.81
CA GLU A 70 -7.81 -4.12 24.62
C GLU A 70 -7.73 -2.60 24.36
N LEU A 71 -6.58 -2.09 23.90
CA LEU A 71 -6.35 -0.66 23.69
C LEU A 71 -6.94 -0.16 22.36
N PHE A 72 -7.08 -1.03 21.36
CA PHE A 72 -7.48 -0.64 20.01
C PHE A 72 -8.83 0.08 19.98
N ASN A 73 -9.82 -0.39 20.74
CA ASN A 73 -11.15 0.23 20.70
C ASN A 73 -11.14 1.66 21.27
N GLU A 74 -10.39 1.89 22.35
CA GLU A 74 -10.21 3.24 22.91
C GLU A 74 -9.43 4.15 21.95
N THR A 75 -8.38 3.60 21.31
CA THR A 75 -7.63 4.29 20.26
C THR A 75 -8.55 4.68 19.09
N PHE A 76 -9.33 3.75 18.54
CA PHE A 76 -10.24 4.02 17.42
C PHE A 76 -11.29 5.06 17.75
N ARG A 77 -11.89 4.99 18.95
CA ARG A 77 -12.84 6.00 19.41
C ARG A 77 -12.17 7.38 19.46
N THR A 78 -10.96 7.46 20.00
CA THR A 78 -10.19 8.72 20.08
C THR A 78 -9.87 9.25 18.69
N LEU A 79 -9.35 8.43 17.78
CA LEU A 79 -9.07 8.83 16.40
C LEU A 79 -10.32 9.32 15.67
N LYS A 80 -11.48 8.67 15.91
CA LYS A 80 -12.75 9.10 15.33
C LYS A 80 -13.18 10.47 15.85
N LEU A 81 -13.03 10.73 17.15
CA LEU A 81 -13.30 12.04 17.75
C LEU A 81 -12.37 13.15 17.20
N LEU A 82 -11.12 12.81 16.91
CA LEU A 82 -10.16 13.70 16.24
C LEU A 82 -10.45 13.88 14.74
N GLY A 83 -11.47 13.21 14.20
CA GLY A 83 -11.96 13.38 12.84
C GLY A 83 -11.39 12.41 11.82
N ALA A 84 -10.65 11.36 12.23
CA ALA A 84 -10.18 10.32 11.32
C ALA A 84 -11.36 9.64 10.60
N THR A 85 -11.13 9.28 9.33
CA THR A 85 -12.10 8.54 8.51
C THR A 85 -11.67 7.10 8.25
N GLY A 86 -10.41 6.78 8.54
CA GLY A 86 -9.89 5.44 8.41
C GLY A 86 -8.51 5.28 9.03
N ILE A 87 -8.04 4.05 9.01
CA ILE A 87 -6.72 3.65 9.49
C ILE A 87 -5.98 2.92 8.38
N LEU A 88 -4.71 3.22 8.22
CA LEU A 88 -3.76 2.41 7.48
C LEU A 88 -3.11 1.49 8.50
N LEU A 89 -3.25 0.18 8.33
CA LEU A 89 -2.82 -0.81 9.31
C LEU A 89 -1.72 -1.66 8.69
N GLU A 90 -0.48 -1.41 9.11
CA GLU A 90 0.71 -2.10 8.59
C GLU A 90 0.92 -3.42 9.30
N TRP A 91 0.95 -4.49 8.49
CA TRP A 91 1.14 -5.87 8.94
C TRP A 91 2.53 -6.37 8.58
N GLU A 92 3.27 -6.77 9.60
CA GLU A 92 4.52 -7.52 9.52
C GLU A 92 4.43 -8.79 10.39
N ASP A 93 5.36 -9.00 11.33
CA ASP A 93 5.47 -10.19 12.17
C ASP A 93 4.35 -10.33 13.24
N MET A 94 3.57 -9.27 13.49
CA MET A 94 2.42 -9.30 14.40
C MET A 94 1.14 -9.91 13.79
N PHE A 95 1.10 -10.11 12.46
CA PHE A 95 0.00 -10.80 11.81
C PHE A 95 0.16 -12.33 11.95
N PRO A 96 -0.91 -13.10 12.27
CA PRO A 96 -0.84 -14.55 12.44
C PRO A 96 -0.74 -15.29 11.11
N PHE A 97 0.37 -15.11 10.40
CA PHE A 97 0.65 -15.85 9.18
C PHE A 97 0.76 -17.36 9.43
N SER A 98 0.46 -18.14 8.40
CA SER A 98 0.43 -19.60 8.45
C SER A 98 1.45 -20.25 7.51
N GLY A 99 1.46 -21.58 7.43
CA GLY A 99 2.34 -22.32 6.52
C GLY A 99 3.82 -21.98 6.74
N ARG A 100 4.56 -21.71 5.66
CA ARG A 100 5.98 -21.36 5.77
C ARG A 100 6.22 -20.01 6.43
N LEU A 101 5.27 -19.07 6.32
CA LEU A 101 5.36 -17.73 6.92
C LEU A 101 5.24 -17.76 8.46
N ALA A 102 4.63 -18.79 9.04
CA ALA A 102 4.43 -18.94 10.49
C ALA A 102 5.74 -18.86 11.30
N SER A 103 6.84 -19.28 10.69
CA SER A 103 8.18 -19.22 11.29
C SER A 103 8.75 -17.81 11.46
N ALA A 104 8.13 -16.81 10.82
CA ALA A 104 8.48 -15.39 10.92
C ALA A 104 7.52 -14.60 11.82
N VAL A 105 6.47 -15.24 12.33
CA VAL A 105 5.49 -14.63 13.23
C VAL A 105 6.12 -14.40 14.60
N ASN A 106 5.87 -13.23 15.17
CA ASN A 106 6.32 -12.85 16.48
C ASN A 106 5.67 -13.74 17.56
N GLY A 107 6.39 -14.09 18.63
CA GLY A 107 5.83 -14.88 19.73
C GLY A 107 4.67 -14.20 20.45
N ASN A 108 4.56 -12.87 20.35
CA ASN A 108 3.47 -12.06 20.87
C ASN A 108 2.47 -11.62 19.79
N ALA A 109 2.54 -12.19 18.59
CA ALA A 109 1.63 -11.85 17.50
C ALA A 109 0.17 -12.06 17.88
N TYR A 110 -0.72 -11.31 17.23
CA TYR A 110 -2.15 -11.45 17.48
C TYR A 110 -2.64 -12.81 16.98
N THR A 111 -3.61 -13.39 17.67
CA THR A 111 -4.37 -14.53 17.14
C THR A 111 -5.32 -14.08 16.01
N ARG A 112 -5.85 -15.03 15.23
CA ARG A 112 -6.86 -14.73 14.21
C ARG A 112 -8.09 -14.04 14.79
N ASP A 113 -8.58 -14.52 15.93
CA ASP A 113 -9.71 -13.92 16.63
C ASP A 113 -9.41 -12.49 17.09
N GLN A 114 -8.18 -12.23 17.54
CA GLN A 114 -7.75 -10.88 17.92
C GLN A 114 -7.67 -9.94 16.72
N VAL A 115 -7.17 -10.41 15.56
CA VAL A 115 -7.22 -9.61 14.33
C VAL A 115 -8.66 -9.30 13.94
N ASP A 116 -9.55 -10.28 13.98
CA ASP A 116 -10.98 -10.08 13.69
C ASP A 116 -11.62 -9.07 14.67
N GLN A 117 -11.27 -9.13 15.97
CA GLN A 117 -11.69 -8.14 16.97
C GLN A 117 -11.19 -6.73 16.68
N ILE A 118 -9.93 -6.58 16.26
CA ILE A 118 -9.35 -5.27 15.88
C ILE A 118 -10.09 -4.70 14.67
N LEU A 119 -10.32 -5.50 13.63
CA LEU A 119 -11.00 -5.04 12.41
C LEU A 119 -12.47 -4.71 12.66
N GLU A 120 -13.17 -5.52 13.45
CA GLU A 120 -14.55 -5.25 13.85
C GLU A 120 -14.63 -3.98 14.71
N GLY A 121 -13.68 -3.76 15.62
CA GLY A 121 -13.60 -2.55 16.42
C GLY A 121 -13.44 -1.28 15.57
N ALA A 122 -12.58 -1.31 14.54
CA ALA A 122 -12.43 -0.20 13.62
C ALA A 122 -13.73 0.09 12.85
N ARG A 123 -14.39 -0.98 12.35
CA ARG A 123 -15.67 -0.91 11.64
C ARG A 123 -16.78 -0.33 12.52
N ALA A 124 -16.89 -0.79 13.77
CA ALA A 124 -17.88 -0.31 14.74
C ALA A 124 -17.72 1.18 15.08
N ASN A 125 -16.48 1.70 15.04
CA ASN A 125 -16.19 3.12 15.20
C ASN A 125 -16.32 3.94 13.89
N GLY A 126 -16.75 3.31 12.80
CA GLY A 126 -16.92 3.96 11.50
C GLY A 126 -15.61 4.44 10.89
N LEU A 127 -14.53 3.67 11.07
CA LEU A 127 -13.23 3.86 10.44
C LEU A 127 -13.03 2.81 9.34
N LYS A 128 -12.69 3.24 8.13
CA LYS A 128 -12.28 2.33 7.06
C LYS A 128 -10.88 1.79 7.35
N VAL A 129 -10.66 0.48 7.20
CA VAL A 129 -9.33 -0.12 7.36
C VAL A 129 -8.70 -0.34 5.99
N ILE A 130 -7.43 0.08 5.86
CA ILE A 130 -6.59 -0.17 4.70
C ILE A 130 -5.43 -1.06 5.18
N PRO A 131 -5.39 -2.36 4.85
CA PRO A 131 -4.22 -3.17 5.15
C PRO A 131 -3.02 -2.67 4.36
N LEU A 132 -1.86 -2.62 5.01
CA LEU A 132 -0.57 -2.43 4.37
C LEU A 132 0.26 -3.70 4.55
N VAL A 133 0.76 -4.22 3.43
CA VAL A 133 1.78 -5.28 3.40
C VAL A 133 2.95 -4.77 2.58
N GLN A 134 4.15 -4.85 3.14
CA GLN A 134 5.36 -4.48 2.44
C GLN A 134 5.69 -5.50 1.34
N THR A 135 5.81 -5.03 0.10
CA THR A 135 6.03 -5.90 -1.08
C THR A 135 7.36 -5.66 -1.80
N PHE A 136 8.25 -4.88 -1.18
CA PHE A 136 9.52 -4.49 -1.77
C PHE A 136 10.64 -4.36 -0.73
N GLY A 137 10.60 -3.30 0.09
CA GLY A 137 11.51 -3.02 1.20
C GLY A 137 10.87 -3.37 2.55
N HIS A 138 11.52 -2.99 3.66
CA HIS A 138 11.03 -3.18 5.03
C HIS A 138 10.70 -4.65 5.40
N LEU A 139 11.39 -5.61 4.77
CA LEU A 139 11.16 -7.03 4.99
C LEU A 139 12.17 -7.65 5.98
N GLU A 140 12.81 -6.85 6.84
CA GLU A 140 13.82 -7.35 7.78
C GLU A 140 13.25 -8.40 8.72
N TRP A 141 11.98 -8.26 9.12
CA TRP A 141 11.30 -9.17 10.04
C TRP A 141 11.31 -10.62 9.53
N ILE A 142 11.14 -10.84 8.22
CA ILE A 142 11.12 -12.16 7.59
C ILE A 142 12.47 -12.54 6.97
N LEU A 143 13.11 -11.62 6.24
CA LEU A 143 14.32 -11.92 5.49
C LEU A 143 15.55 -12.08 6.38
N LYS A 144 15.54 -11.65 7.66
CA LYS A 144 16.62 -11.94 8.62
C LYS A 144 16.76 -13.44 8.90
N LEU A 145 15.69 -14.22 8.71
CA LEU A 145 15.67 -15.65 9.03
C LEU A 145 16.41 -16.47 7.97
N LYS A 146 17.18 -17.46 8.43
CA LYS A 146 18.04 -18.30 7.56
C LYS A 146 17.27 -18.94 6.40
N GLN A 147 16.04 -19.39 6.65
CA GLN A 147 15.21 -20.02 5.63
C GLN A 147 14.80 -19.07 4.49
N PHE A 148 14.69 -17.76 4.73
CA PHE A 148 14.28 -16.76 3.74
C PHE A 148 15.45 -15.91 3.23
N ALA A 149 16.66 -16.07 3.79
CA ALA A 149 17.83 -15.29 3.43
C ALA A 149 18.21 -15.40 1.95
N HIS A 150 17.90 -16.52 1.29
CA HIS A 150 18.13 -16.73 -0.14
C HIS A 150 17.22 -15.88 -1.04
N LEU A 151 16.20 -15.22 -0.49
CA LEU A 151 15.27 -14.35 -1.21
C LEU A 151 15.67 -12.87 -1.16
N ARG A 152 16.75 -12.52 -0.44
CA ARG A 152 17.24 -11.14 -0.34
C ARG A 152 17.75 -10.65 -1.70
N GLU A 153 17.54 -9.36 -1.96
CA GLU A 153 18.16 -8.68 -3.10
C GLU A 153 19.68 -8.62 -2.93
N ALA A 154 20.14 -8.16 -1.77
CA ALA A 154 21.55 -8.19 -1.37
C ALA A 154 21.76 -9.17 -0.22
N ALA A 155 22.69 -10.13 -0.36
CA ALA A 155 22.90 -11.17 0.65
C ALA A 155 23.18 -10.63 2.06
N SER A 156 23.92 -9.51 2.13
CA SER A 156 24.33 -8.85 3.39
C SER A 156 23.21 -8.11 4.11
N TYR A 157 22.09 -7.81 3.44
CA TYR A 157 21.05 -6.92 3.97
C TYR A 157 19.65 -7.54 3.86
N PRO A 158 18.91 -7.67 4.97
CA PRO A 158 17.58 -8.30 4.97
C PRO A 158 16.44 -7.32 4.63
N GLN A 159 16.72 -6.10 4.17
CA GLN A 159 15.67 -5.08 3.97
C GLN A 159 14.85 -5.30 2.69
N VAL A 160 15.53 -5.64 1.59
CA VAL A 160 14.95 -5.67 0.25
C VAL A 160 14.89 -7.10 -0.28
N ILE A 161 13.73 -7.48 -0.82
CA ILE A 161 13.54 -8.79 -1.46
C ILE A 161 14.00 -8.75 -2.93
N CYS A 162 14.55 -9.85 -3.43
CA CYS A 162 14.86 -10.06 -4.84
C CYS A 162 13.56 -10.19 -5.65
N PHE A 163 12.89 -9.08 -5.90
CA PHE A 163 11.49 -9.01 -6.35
C PHE A 163 11.21 -9.69 -7.70
N SER A 164 12.24 -9.84 -8.53
CA SER A 164 12.15 -10.50 -9.84
C SER A 164 12.33 -12.02 -9.76
N ASN A 165 12.73 -12.58 -8.62
CA ASN A 165 12.84 -14.02 -8.41
C ASN A 165 11.46 -14.65 -8.15
N ASP A 166 11.19 -15.82 -8.74
CA ASP A 166 9.88 -16.47 -8.63
C ASP A 166 9.55 -16.96 -7.20
N ALA A 167 10.54 -17.44 -6.44
CA ALA A 167 10.32 -17.86 -5.06
C ALA A 167 10.04 -16.66 -4.14
N ALA A 168 10.71 -15.53 -4.39
CA ALA A 168 10.43 -14.27 -3.73
C ALA A 168 9.03 -13.76 -4.09
N TRP A 169 8.67 -13.82 -5.37
CA TRP A 169 7.33 -13.46 -5.82
C TRP A 169 6.25 -14.31 -5.16
N ASN A 170 6.46 -15.63 -5.06
CA ASN A 170 5.53 -16.53 -4.36
C ASN A 170 5.38 -16.15 -2.89
N LEU A 171 6.45 -15.75 -2.22
CA LEU A 171 6.40 -15.28 -0.83
C LEU A 171 5.53 -14.02 -0.70
N LEU A 172 5.73 -13.03 -1.58
CA LEU A 172 4.93 -11.81 -1.59
C LEU A 172 3.45 -12.11 -1.82
N ARG A 173 3.13 -13.02 -2.74
CA ARG A 173 1.75 -13.43 -3.02
C ARG A 173 1.09 -14.09 -1.80
N GLU A 174 1.80 -15.00 -1.12
CA GLU A 174 1.29 -15.63 0.09
C GLU A 174 0.99 -14.61 1.20
N MET A 175 1.89 -13.64 1.43
CA MET A 175 1.67 -12.58 2.42
C MET A 175 0.45 -11.72 2.08
N ILE A 176 0.34 -11.31 0.81
CA ILE A 176 -0.80 -10.54 0.29
C ILE A 176 -2.10 -11.33 0.46
N ASP A 177 -2.13 -12.59 0.03
CA ASP A 177 -3.33 -13.42 0.05
C ASP A 177 -3.82 -13.68 1.48
N GLU A 178 -2.91 -13.96 2.41
CA GLU A 178 -3.27 -14.19 3.81
C GLU A 178 -3.90 -12.94 4.45
N VAL A 179 -3.29 -11.75 4.27
CA VAL A 179 -3.84 -10.50 4.81
C VAL A 179 -5.15 -10.14 4.12
N MET A 180 -5.21 -10.23 2.79
CA MET A 180 -6.43 -9.96 2.03
C MET A 180 -7.58 -10.87 2.46
N SER A 181 -7.32 -12.18 2.67
CA SER A 181 -8.36 -13.17 3.02
C SER A 181 -9.12 -12.82 4.29
N VAL A 182 -8.49 -12.10 5.21
CA VAL A 182 -9.11 -11.60 6.44
C VAL A 182 -9.84 -10.28 6.17
N HIS A 183 -9.13 -9.29 5.61
CA HIS A 183 -9.65 -7.93 5.44
C HIS A 183 -10.87 -7.85 4.52
N VAL A 184 -10.98 -8.74 3.51
CA VAL A 184 -12.17 -8.79 2.64
C VAL A 184 -13.46 -9.09 3.40
N LYS A 185 -13.40 -9.84 4.50
CA LYS A 185 -14.56 -10.14 5.37
C LYS A 185 -15.11 -8.88 6.04
N PHE A 186 -14.25 -7.88 6.25
CA PHE A 186 -14.54 -6.62 6.93
C PHE A 186 -14.74 -5.44 5.95
N GLY A 187 -14.91 -5.71 4.66
CA GLY A 187 -15.24 -4.68 3.67
C GLY A 187 -14.05 -3.89 3.14
N MET A 188 -12.90 -4.55 2.94
CA MET A 188 -11.72 -3.96 2.31
C MET A 188 -12.03 -3.33 0.93
N GLU A 189 -11.81 -2.02 0.82
CA GLU A 189 -11.93 -1.24 -0.42
C GLU A 189 -10.57 -0.84 -1.01
N PHE A 190 -9.55 -0.76 -0.15
CA PHE A 190 -8.20 -0.32 -0.47
C PHE A 190 -7.19 -1.33 0.06
N PHE A 191 -6.04 -1.42 -0.59
CA PHE A 191 -4.90 -2.19 -0.13
C PHE A 191 -3.62 -1.38 -0.39
N HIS A 192 -2.72 -1.30 0.58
CA HIS A 192 -1.46 -0.60 0.45
C HIS A 192 -0.32 -1.62 0.27
N MET A 193 0.42 -1.52 -0.83
CA MET A 193 1.48 -2.47 -1.17
C MET A 193 2.85 -2.11 -0.58
N GLY A 194 2.92 -0.99 0.16
CA GLY A 194 4.16 -0.41 0.65
C GLY A 194 5.01 0.05 -0.53
N ALA A 195 6.26 -0.43 -0.60
CA ALA A 195 7.25 -0.10 -1.63
C ALA A 195 7.99 1.23 -1.42
N ASP A 196 8.11 1.63 -0.16
CA ASP A 196 8.98 2.71 0.29
C ASP A 196 10.43 2.25 0.54
N GLU A 197 11.33 3.23 0.59
CA GLU A 197 12.75 3.12 1.00
C GLU A 197 13.56 1.94 0.40
N VAL A 198 13.34 1.64 -0.88
CA VAL A 198 14.05 0.55 -1.56
C VAL A 198 15.38 1.02 -2.15
N PHE A 199 16.47 0.90 -1.37
CA PHE A 199 17.78 1.40 -1.79
C PHE A 199 18.66 0.37 -2.51
N GLN A 200 18.70 -0.86 -2.01
CA GLN A 200 19.73 -1.85 -2.38
C GLN A 200 19.30 -2.72 -3.57
N ILE A 201 19.10 -2.13 -4.75
CA ILE A 201 18.61 -2.84 -5.95
C ILE A 201 19.76 -3.11 -6.93
N GLY A 202 19.73 -4.27 -7.61
CA GLY A 202 20.67 -4.64 -8.66
C GLY A 202 21.77 -5.59 -8.21
N TYR A 203 21.51 -6.36 -7.15
CA TYR A 203 22.48 -7.29 -6.56
C TYR A 203 22.15 -8.74 -6.88
N CYS A 204 20.86 -9.11 -6.90
CA CYS A 204 20.49 -10.48 -7.26
C CYS A 204 20.37 -10.65 -8.79
N ASN A 205 20.73 -11.84 -9.29
CA ASN A 205 20.75 -12.13 -10.72
C ASN A 205 19.40 -11.88 -11.40
N SER A 206 18.30 -12.27 -10.77
CA SER A 206 16.94 -12.08 -11.32
C SER A 206 16.59 -10.60 -11.49
N THR A 207 16.96 -9.74 -10.53
CA THR A 207 16.71 -8.30 -10.63
C THR A 207 17.61 -7.65 -11.67
N ILE A 208 18.88 -8.07 -11.79
CA ILE A 208 19.77 -7.62 -12.87
C ILE A 208 19.18 -7.95 -14.25
N GLU A 209 18.62 -9.15 -14.41
CA GLU A 209 17.97 -9.57 -15.66
C GLU A 209 16.70 -8.76 -15.94
N ALA A 210 15.87 -8.50 -14.92
CA ALA A 210 14.70 -7.65 -15.06
C ALA A 210 15.07 -6.21 -15.45
N MET A 211 16.14 -5.65 -14.86
CA MET A 211 16.66 -4.34 -15.24
C MET A 211 17.11 -4.30 -16.70
N ARG A 212 17.79 -5.34 -17.20
CA ARG A 212 18.16 -5.45 -18.62
C ARG A 212 16.93 -5.53 -19.52
N LYS A 213 15.95 -6.35 -19.14
CA LYS A 213 14.68 -6.53 -19.88
C LYS A 213 13.86 -5.24 -19.97
N HIS A 214 13.76 -4.49 -18.86
CA HIS A 214 12.94 -3.28 -18.78
C HIS A 214 13.70 -2.00 -19.13
N GLY A 215 15.03 -2.06 -19.26
CA GLY A 215 15.91 -0.99 -19.72
C GLY A 215 16.49 -0.09 -18.63
N SER A 216 15.89 -0.05 -17.44
CA SER A 216 16.45 0.68 -16.28
C SER A 216 15.97 0.09 -14.96
N LYS A 217 16.62 0.52 -13.86
CA LYS A 217 16.23 0.19 -12.49
C LYS A 217 14.80 0.65 -12.18
N GLU A 218 14.50 1.91 -12.49
CA GLU A 218 13.21 2.55 -12.22
C GLU A 218 12.08 1.86 -13.00
N ARG A 219 12.35 1.45 -14.26
CA ARG A 219 11.37 0.71 -15.07
C ARG A 219 11.13 -0.69 -14.55
N ALA A 220 12.16 -1.37 -14.03
CA ALA A 220 12.00 -2.67 -13.36
C ALA A 220 11.20 -2.53 -12.05
N MET A 221 11.47 -1.50 -11.24
CA MET A 221 10.69 -1.21 -10.04
C MET A 221 9.22 -0.93 -10.36
N LEU A 222 8.97 -0.05 -11.34
CA LEU A 222 7.61 0.27 -11.79
C LEU A 222 6.88 -0.95 -12.33
N TRP A 223 7.57 -1.82 -13.06
CA TRP A 223 7.03 -3.10 -13.50
C TRP A 223 6.62 -3.98 -12.33
N HIS A 224 7.45 -4.10 -11.28
CA HIS A 224 7.11 -4.88 -10.09
C HIS A 224 5.91 -4.28 -9.35
N MET A 225 5.88 -2.97 -9.13
CA MET A 225 4.72 -2.29 -8.52
C MET A 225 3.44 -2.51 -9.32
N ALA A 226 3.51 -2.43 -10.65
CA ALA A 226 2.37 -2.75 -11.52
C ALA A 226 1.96 -4.23 -11.40
N ARG A 227 2.92 -5.16 -11.35
CA ARG A 227 2.68 -6.61 -11.16
C ARG A 227 1.97 -6.88 -9.84
N VAL A 228 2.40 -6.26 -8.74
CA VAL A 228 1.78 -6.36 -7.41
C VAL A 228 0.37 -5.78 -7.44
N ALA A 229 0.19 -4.58 -7.99
CA ALA A 229 -1.12 -3.94 -8.08
C ALA A 229 -2.12 -4.75 -8.92
N GLU A 230 -1.67 -5.33 -10.03
CA GLU A 230 -2.48 -6.25 -10.83
C GLU A 230 -2.84 -7.53 -10.09
N TYR A 231 -1.90 -8.09 -9.32
CA TYR A 231 -2.14 -9.29 -8.52
C TYR A 231 -3.25 -9.04 -7.49
N ILE A 232 -3.10 -7.99 -6.67
CA ILE A 232 -4.09 -7.61 -5.64
C ILE A 232 -5.49 -7.41 -6.25
N LYS A 233 -5.56 -6.71 -7.40
CA LYS A 233 -6.84 -6.48 -8.09
C LYS A 233 -7.48 -7.76 -8.62
N LYS A 234 -6.68 -8.74 -9.07
CA LYS A 234 -7.17 -10.03 -9.56
C LYS A 234 -7.57 -10.97 -8.44
N SER A 235 -6.84 -10.96 -7.32
CA SER A 235 -7.09 -11.83 -6.17
C SER A 235 -8.30 -11.38 -5.33
N SER A 236 -8.69 -10.11 -5.41
CA SER A 236 -9.88 -9.61 -4.74
C SER A 236 -11.15 -9.89 -5.56
N ALA A 237 -12.16 -10.51 -4.93
CA ALA A 237 -13.48 -10.68 -5.54
C ALA A 237 -14.24 -9.35 -5.75
N LYS A 238 -13.90 -8.31 -4.99
CA LYS A 238 -14.46 -6.96 -5.12
C LYS A 238 -13.42 -5.99 -5.69
N PRO A 239 -13.83 -4.94 -6.43
CA PRO A 239 -12.90 -3.92 -6.89
C PRO A 239 -12.13 -3.30 -5.70
N VAL A 240 -10.80 -3.34 -5.78
CA VAL A 240 -9.90 -2.77 -4.76
C VAL A 240 -8.99 -1.73 -5.41
N CYS A 241 -8.87 -0.58 -4.75
CA CYS A 241 -7.90 0.44 -5.10
C CYS A 241 -6.55 0.12 -4.41
N VAL A 242 -5.46 0.10 -5.17
CA VAL A 242 -4.14 -0.20 -4.63
C VAL A 242 -3.33 1.09 -4.51
N HIS A 243 -2.73 1.29 -3.34
CA HIS A 243 -1.83 2.40 -3.01
C HIS A 243 -0.40 1.89 -2.84
N CYS A 244 0.59 2.73 -3.16
CA CYS A 244 1.98 2.60 -2.75
C CYS A 244 2.39 3.87 -2.01
#